data_AF-A0A418Y8R0-F1
#
_entry.id   AF-A0A418Y8R0-F1
#
_cell.length_a   1.000
_cell.length_b   1.000
_cell.length_c   1.000
_cell.angle_alpha   90.00
_cell.angle_beta   90.00
_cell.angle_gamma   90.00
#
_symmetry.space_group_name_H-M   'P 1'
#
loop_
_entity.id
_entity.type
_entity.pdbx_description
1 polymer ?
#
loop_
_entity_poly.entity_id
_entity_poly.type
_entity_poly.pdbx_seq_one_letter_code
_entity_poly.pdbx_strand_id
1 'polypeptide(L)' 'ERQIVDAIIEGNGMTNKALAQSLFISEHTLRNYLVSIYKKLEVNNRLELYVFAVNHRTSATC' A
#
# COMPACT_ATOMS: atom_id res chain seq x y z
N GLU A 1 -5.60 7.21 -1.56
CA GLU A 1 -5.30 5.78 -1.30
C GLU A 1 -4.41 5.14 -2.36
N ARG A 2 -4.64 5.35 -3.67
CA ARG A 2 -3.81 4.77 -4.75
C ARG A 2 -2.30 5.03 -4.59
N GLN A 3 -1.91 6.27 -4.28
CA GLN A 3 -0.52 6.65 -4.03
C GLN A 3 0.16 5.83 -2.92
N ILE A 4 -0.59 5.41 -1.88
CA ILE A 4 -0.05 4.59 -0.78
C ILE A 4 0.23 3.17 -1.27
N VAL A 5 -0.66 2.63 -2.10
CA VAL A 5 -0.49 1.31 -2.70
C VAL A 5 0.71 1.33 -3.67
N ASP A 6 0.82 2.36 -4.50
CA ASP A 6 1.94 2.53 -5.42
C ASP A 6 3.28 2.63 -4.67
N ALA A 7 3.33 3.43 -3.60
CA ALA A 7 4.52 3.56 -2.77
C ALA A 7 4.88 2.25 -2.03
N ILE A 8 3.92 1.37 -1.73
CA ILE A 8 4.19 0.04 -1.17
C ILE A 8 4.88 -0.88 -2.18
N ILE A 9 4.46 -0.79 -3.45
CA ILE A 9 5.05 -1.58 -4.55
C ILE A 9 6.47 -1.06 -4.83
N GLU A 10 6.61 0.24 -5.01
CA GLU A 10 7.88 0.91 -5.33
C GLU A 10 8.90 0.79 -4.19
N GLY A 11 8.44 0.89 -2.94
CA GLY A 11 9.28 0.83 -1.75
C GLY A 11 9.81 -0.57 -1.41
N ASN A 12 9.39 -1.63 -2.10
CA ASN A 12 9.88 -3.02 -1.98
C ASN A 12 10.29 -3.45 -0.55
N GLY A 13 9.39 -3.31 0.42
CA GLY A 13 9.65 -3.67 1.82
C GLY A 13 10.05 -2.52 2.76
N MET A 14 10.02 -1.26 2.31
CA MET A 14 10.19 -0.08 3.16
C MET A 14 9.31 -0.13 4.41
N THR A 15 9.85 0.23 5.58
CA THR A 15 9.07 0.30 6.82
C THR A 15 7.95 1.34 6.73
N ASN A 16 6.90 1.21 7.56
CA ASN A 16 5.82 2.20 7.59
C ASN A 16 6.34 3.61 7.92
N LYS A 17 7.38 3.72 8.73
CA LYS A 17 8.08 4.97 9.03
C LYS A 17 8.66 5.62 7.77
N ALA A 18 9.46 4.86 7.02
CA ALA A 18 10.09 5.36 5.80
C ALA A 18 9.04 5.71 4.73
N LEU A 19 7.99 4.89 4.62
CA LEU A 19 6.89 5.14 3.69
C LEU A 19 6.11 6.41 4.06
N ALA A 20 5.80 6.60 5.36
CA ALA A 20 5.10 7.78 5.85
C ALA A 20 5.93 9.05 5.61
N GLN A 21 7.25 8.98 5.83
CA GLN A 21 8.18 10.07 5.51
C GLN A 21 8.19 10.40 4.01
N SER A 22 8.25 9.40 3.13
CA SER A 22 8.21 9.61 1.68
C SER A 22 6.90 10.23 1.19
N LEU A 23 5.81 9.98 1.91
CA LEU A 23 4.48 10.51 1.62
C LEU A 23 4.18 11.82 2.37
N PHE A 24 5.12 12.34 3.16
CA PHE A 24 4.97 13.53 4.01
C PHE A 24 3.74 13.46 4.96
N ILE A 25 3.45 12.27 5.49
CA ILE A 25 2.36 12.04 6.46
C ILE A 25 2.89 11.39 7.74
N SER A 26 2.07 11.39 8.80
CA SER A 26 2.42 10.66 10.02
C SER A 26 2.22 9.14 9.83
N GLU A 27 2.97 8.34 10.58
CA GLU A 27 2.79 6.88 10.61
C GLU A 27 1.37 6.48 11.06
N HIS A 28 0.78 7.26 11.96
CA HIS A 28 -0.60 7.05 12.40
C HIS A 28 -1.59 7.25 11.25
N THR A 29 -1.44 8.33 10.50
CA THR A 29 -2.26 8.60 9.30
C THR A 29 -2.09 7.50 8.26
N LEU A 30 -0.86 7.06 8.01
CA LEU A 30 -0.59 5.94 7.10
C LEU A 30 -1.30 4.67 7.55
N ARG A 31 -1.22 4.30 8.84
CA ARG A 31 -1.91 3.12 9.40
C ARG A 31 -3.41 3.20 9.21
N ASN A 32 -4.02 4.37 9.41
CA ASN A 32 -5.45 4.56 9.20
C ASN A 32 -5.83 4.32 7.74
N TYR A 33 -5.05 4.86 6.80
CA TYR A 33 -5.24 4.56 5.38
C TYR A 33 -5.08 3.08 5.07
N LEU A 34 -4.06 2.41 5.63
CA LEU A 34 -3.87 0.97 5.42
C LEU A 34 -5.08 0.16 5.90
N VAL A 35 -5.64 0.48 7.07
CA VAL A 35 -6.86 -0.18 7.57
C VAL A 35 -8.03 0.02 6.60
N SER A 36 -8.21 1.24 6.08
CA SER A 36 -9.26 1.51 5.08
C SER A 36 -9.03 0.76 3.77
N ILE A 37 -7.78 0.71 3.28
CA ILE A 37 -7.40 0.00 2.06
C ILE A 37 -7.61 -1.51 2.22
N TYR A 38 -7.16 -2.08 3.33
CA TYR A 38 -7.34 -3.50 3.65
C TYR A 38 -8.81 -3.90 3.62
N LYS A 39 -9.69 -3.09 4.23
CA LYS A 39 -11.14 -3.32 4.19
C LYS A 39 -11.73 -3.21 2.78
N LYS A 40 -11.27 -2.26 1.97
CA LYS A 40 -11.78 -2.03 0.61
C LYS A 40 -11.38 -3.13 -0.37
N LEU A 41 -10.20 -3.72 -0.18
CA LEU A 41 -9.63 -4.74 -1.06
C LEU A 41 -9.79 -6.15 -0.48
N GLU A 42 -10.44 -6.28 0.67
CA GLU A 42 -10.64 -7.54 1.40
C GLU A 42 -9.33 -8.32 1.64
N VAL A 43 -8.24 -7.59 1.88
CA VAL A 43 -6.93 -8.14 2.22
C VAL A 43 -6.63 -7.97 3.70
N ASN A 44 -5.87 -8.89 4.28
CA ASN A 44 -5.68 -8.96 5.72
C ASN A 44 -4.37 -8.30 6.20
N ASN A 45 -3.38 -8.19 5.31
CA ASN A 45 -2.06 -7.71 5.67
C ASN A 45 -1.35 -7.03 4.50
N ARG A 46 -0.19 -6.43 4.80
CA ARG A 46 0.62 -5.71 3.81
C ARG A 46 1.13 -6.62 2.68
N LEU A 47 1.44 -7.88 2.97
CA LEU A 47 1.94 -8.81 1.96
C LEU A 47 0.83 -9.14 0.96
N GLU A 48 -0.38 -9.44 1.44
CA GLU A 48 -1.56 -9.62 0.60
C GLU A 48 -1.87 -8.37 -0.21
N LEU A 49 -1.78 -7.17 0.40
CA LEU A 49 -1.93 -5.91 -0.34
C LEU A 49 -0.89 -5.77 -1.46
N TYR A 50 0.37 -6.09 -1.19
CA TYR A 50 1.45 -6.02 -2.19
C TYR A 50 1.18 -6.98 -3.35
N VAL A 51 0.90 -8.26 -3.05
CA VAL A 51 0.59 -9.28 -4.07
C VAL A 51 -0.64 -8.90 -4.88
N PHE A 52 -1.71 -8.45 -4.21
CA PHE A 52 -2.93 -7.96 -4.85
C PHE A 52 -2.62 -6.84 -5.85
N ALA A 53 -1.85 -5.84 -5.42
CA ALA A 53 -1.55 -4.66 -6.23
C ALA A 53 -0.62 -4.98 -7.42
N VAL A 54 0.36 -5.88 -7.23
CA VAL A 54 1.23 -6.35 -8.32
C VAL A 54 0.41 -7.11 -9.37
N ASN A 55 -0.44 -8.06 -8.94
CA ASN A 55 -1.31 -8.82 -9.85
C ASN A 55 -2.29 -7.93 -10.62
N HIS A 56 -2.82 -6.89 -9.97
CA HIS A 56 -3.74 -5.95 -10.64
C HIS A 56 -3.04 -5.01 -11.62
N ARG A 57 -1.78 -4.63 -11.38
CA ARG A 57 -1.00 -3.86 -12.36
C ARG A 57 -0.70 -4.68 -13.61
N THR A 58 -0.45 -5.98 -13.49
CA THR A 58 -0.19 -6.85 -14.64
C THR A 58 -1.42 -7.14 -15.50
N SER A 59 -2.63 -7.08 -14.91
CA SER A 59 -3.88 -7.31 -15.65
C SER A 59 -4.35 -6.12 -16.49
N ALA A 60 -3.72 -4.95 -16.36
CA ALA A 60 -4.07 -3.74 -17.11
C ALA A 60 -3.27 -3.56 -18.43
N THR A 61 -2.57 -4.60 -18.91
CA THR A 61 -1.75 -4.56 -20.13
C THR A 61 -2.24 -5.51 -21.24
N CYS A 62 -3.55 -5.77 -21.30
CA CYS A 62 -4.16 -6.43 -22.47
C CYS A 62 -5.03 -5.43 -23.23
#